data_AF-A0A2E2TBE7-F1
#
_entry.id   AF-A0A2E2TBE7-F1
#
_cell.length_a   1.000
_cell.length_b   1.000
_cell.length_c   1.000
_cell.angle_alpha   90.00
_cell.angle_beta   90.00
_cell.angle_gamma   90.00
#
_symmetry.space_group_name_H-M   'P 1'
#
loop_
_entity.id
_entity.type
_entity.pdbx_description
1 polymer ?
#
loop_
_entity_poly.entity_id
_entity_poly.type
_entity_poly.pdbx_seq_one_letter_code
_entity_poly.pdbx_strand_id
1 'polypeptide(L)'
;MRLQSEVQQDINTTFQGNVNIEKLFELAIDSANKSYKLKAMDIAREALIFAKQNNDYLAVHIHGFLAVLSIDLKKTSHAKIHVYNALNRLDTNHFSYASDKQYLNALLRKISRIDFPIHQLNEPIAA
;
A
#
# COMPACT_ATOMS: atom_id res chain seq x y z
N MET A 1 -22.96 9.13 -17.77
CA MET A 1 -21.53 9.09 -18.14
C MET A 1 -20.72 10.33 -17.67
N ARG A 2 -21.09 11.00 -16.56
CA ARG A 2 -20.39 12.23 -16.07
C ARG A 2 -19.29 11.98 -15.01
N LEU A 3 -19.31 10.84 -14.32
CA LEU A 3 -18.36 10.54 -13.24
C LEU A 3 -16.94 10.18 -13.71
N GLN A 4 -16.78 9.79 -14.99
CA GLN A 4 -15.47 9.47 -15.54
C GLN A 4 -14.71 10.72 -16.00
N SER A 5 -15.41 11.77 -16.47
CA SER A 5 -14.77 12.99 -16.98
C SER A 5 -14.20 13.88 -15.88
N GLU A 6 -14.85 13.96 -14.73
CA GLU A 6 -14.38 14.79 -13.60
C GLU A 6 -13.12 14.19 -12.96
N VAL A 7 -13.09 12.86 -12.80
CA VAL A 7 -11.91 12.15 -12.28
C VAL A 7 -10.71 12.28 -13.20
N GLN A 8 -10.91 12.43 -14.50
CA GLN A 8 -9.84 12.48 -15.49
C GLN A 8 -9.29 13.90 -15.69
N GLN A 9 -10.07 14.95 -15.40
CA GLN A 9 -9.61 16.33 -15.40
C GLN A 9 -8.71 16.67 -14.20
N ASP A 10 -8.97 16.05 -13.03
CA ASP A 10 -8.14 16.26 -11.84
C ASP A 10 -6.71 15.71 -12.00
N ILE A 11 -6.52 14.66 -12.81
CA ILE A 11 -5.21 14.03 -13.02
C ILE A 11 -4.33 14.86 -13.98
N ASN A 12 -4.94 15.56 -14.95
CA ASN A 12 -4.20 16.28 -15.99
C ASN A 12 -3.76 17.70 -15.59
N THR A 13 -4.35 18.29 -14.55
CA THR A 13 -3.98 19.65 -14.10
C THR A 13 -2.82 19.68 -13.09
N THR A 14 -2.34 18.52 -12.63
CA THR A 14 -1.29 18.44 -11.59
C THR A 14 0.15 18.39 -12.13
N PHE A 15 0.35 18.34 -13.45
CA PHE A 15 1.67 18.08 -14.06
C PHE A 15 2.62 19.29 -14.19
N GLN A 16 2.26 20.47 -13.67
CA GLN A 16 3.14 21.65 -13.63
C GLN A 16 3.26 22.31 -12.24
N GLY A 17 2.72 21.68 -11.20
CA GLY A 17 2.82 22.14 -9.81
C GLY A 17 3.66 21.19 -8.96
N ASN A 18 4.31 21.72 -7.93
CA ASN A 18 5.00 20.91 -6.92
C ASN A 18 3.98 19.89 -6.34
N VAL A 19 4.13 18.60 -6.66
CA VAL A 19 3.15 17.57 -6.27
C VAL A 19 3.16 17.43 -4.76
N ASN A 20 2.04 17.76 -4.11
CA ASN A 20 1.89 17.53 -2.68
C ASN A 20 1.60 16.05 -2.44
N ILE A 21 2.64 15.31 -2.05
CA ILE A 21 2.63 13.86 -1.86
C ILE A 21 1.63 13.44 -0.77
N GLU A 22 1.50 14.25 0.29
CA GLU A 22 0.58 13.99 1.41
C GLU A 22 -0.88 14.06 0.95
N LYS A 23 -1.24 15.13 0.21
CA LYS A 23 -2.60 15.26 -0.37
C LYS A 23 -2.93 14.13 -1.33
N LEU A 24 -1.95 13.69 -2.13
CA LEU A 24 -2.16 12.58 -3.04
C LEU A 24 -2.37 11.28 -2.27
N PHE A 25 -1.64 11.07 -1.17
CA PHE A 25 -1.84 9.90 -0.32
C PHE A 25 -3.18 9.95 0.44
N GLU A 26 -3.60 11.11 0.95
CA GLU A 26 -4.93 11.32 1.54
C GLU A 26 -6.05 10.97 0.55
N LEU A 27 -5.92 11.41 -0.72
CA LEU A 27 -6.87 11.08 -1.77
C LEU A 27 -6.96 9.55 -2.03
N ALA A 28 -5.84 8.83 -1.89
CA ALA A 28 -5.82 7.38 -1.99
C ALA A 28 -6.62 6.74 -0.84
N ILE A 29 -6.43 7.24 0.40
CA ILE A 29 -7.16 6.78 1.59
C ILE A 29 -8.67 7.04 1.42
N ASP A 30 -9.05 8.24 1.00
CA ASP A 30 -10.45 8.60 0.73
C ASP A 30 -11.09 7.71 -0.34
N SER A 31 -10.33 7.40 -1.39
CA SER A 31 -10.78 6.49 -2.45
C SER A 31 -11.02 5.08 -1.90
N ALA A 32 -10.15 4.58 -1.01
CA ALA A 32 -10.32 3.28 -0.37
C ALA A 32 -11.52 3.25 0.58
N ASN A 33 -11.73 4.31 1.37
CA ASN A 33 -12.87 4.46 2.27
C ASN A 33 -14.21 4.47 1.51
N LYS A 34 -14.22 4.98 0.28
CA LYS A 34 -15.37 4.93 -0.64
C LYS A 34 -15.48 3.59 -1.40
N SER A 35 -14.74 2.56 -0.97
CA SER A 35 -14.68 1.23 -1.58
C SER A 35 -14.10 1.18 -3.01
N TYR A 36 -13.46 2.24 -3.49
CA TYR A 36 -12.78 2.27 -4.80
C TYR A 36 -11.34 1.75 -4.70
N LYS A 37 -11.17 0.48 -4.32
CA LYS A 37 -9.86 -0.11 -3.97
C LYS A 37 -8.82 -0.06 -5.10
N LEU A 38 -9.21 -0.31 -6.35
CA LEU A 38 -8.29 -0.26 -7.49
C LEU A 38 -7.79 1.17 -7.73
N LYS A 39 -8.71 2.15 -7.74
CA LYS A 39 -8.37 3.57 -7.85
C LYS A 39 -7.46 4.03 -6.70
N ALA A 40 -7.76 3.60 -5.47
CA ALA A 40 -6.91 3.88 -4.31
C ALA A 40 -5.49 3.31 -4.47
N MET A 41 -5.34 2.10 -5.01
CA MET A 41 -4.01 1.55 -5.30
C MET A 41 -3.24 2.37 -6.32
N ASP A 42 -3.90 2.82 -7.39
CA ASP A 42 -3.24 3.57 -8.46
C ASP A 42 -2.75 4.93 -7.95
N ILE A 43 -3.60 5.65 -7.21
CA ILE A 43 -3.24 6.93 -6.57
C ILE A 43 -2.12 6.72 -5.54
N ALA A 44 -2.19 5.68 -4.71
CA ALA A 44 -1.15 5.39 -3.73
C ALA A 44 0.19 5.01 -4.39
N ARG A 45 0.18 4.30 -5.53
CA ARG A 45 1.40 4.02 -6.31
C ARG A 45 2.02 5.31 -6.84
N GLU A 46 1.20 6.23 -7.32
CA GLU A 46 1.65 7.52 -7.80
C GLU A 46 2.28 8.33 -6.66
N ALA A 47 1.61 8.42 -5.50
CA ALA A 47 2.18 9.03 -4.29
C ALA A 47 3.51 8.38 -3.88
N LEU A 48 3.61 7.05 -3.98
CA LEU A 48 4.82 6.31 -3.64
C LEU A 48 6.01 6.68 -4.54
N ILE A 49 5.78 6.90 -5.84
CA ILE A 49 6.84 7.27 -6.79
C ILE A 49 7.51 8.57 -6.33
N PHE A 50 6.72 9.56 -5.93
CA PHE A 50 7.23 10.83 -5.42
C PHE A 50 7.82 10.70 -4.01
N ALA A 51 7.21 9.92 -3.12
CA ALA A 51 7.66 9.77 -1.73
C ALA A 51 9.05 9.12 -1.64
N LYS A 52 9.32 8.09 -2.45
CA LYS A 52 10.58 7.33 -2.42
C LYS A 52 11.84 8.16 -2.64
N GLN A 53 11.71 9.34 -3.25
CA GLN A 53 12.82 10.23 -3.57
C GLN A 53 13.08 11.27 -2.47
N ASN A 54 12.06 11.59 -1.67
CA ASN A 54 12.06 12.82 -0.85
C ASN A 54 11.65 12.60 0.61
N ASN A 55 10.95 11.51 0.93
CA ASN A 55 10.38 11.28 2.25
C ASN A 55 10.21 9.77 2.53
N ASP A 56 11.24 9.16 3.12
CA ASP A 56 11.22 7.73 3.45
C ASP A 56 10.13 7.38 4.45
N TYR A 57 9.87 8.25 5.42
CA TYR A 57 8.79 8.08 6.38
C TYR A 57 7.44 7.93 5.66
N LEU A 58 7.08 8.88 4.80
CA LEU A 58 5.84 8.80 4.02
C LEU A 58 5.82 7.58 3.09
N ALA A 59 6.95 7.19 2.51
CA ALA A 59 7.05 5.98 1.68
C ALA A 59 6.75 4.70 2.48
N VAL A 60 7.17 4.62 3.76
CA VAL A 60 6.81 3.52 4.67
C VAL A 60 5.30 3.42 4.85
N HIS A 61 4.62 4.53 5.12
CA HIS A 61 3.17 4.57 5.29
C HIS A 61 2.42 4.17 4.02
N ILE A 62 2.84 4.70 2.87
CA ILE A 62 2.24 4.36 1.58
C ILE A 62 2.42 2.87 1.26
N HIS A 63 3.61 2.30 1.53
CA HIS A 63 3.84 0.87 1.40
C HIS A 63 2.94 0.04 2.33
N GLY A 64 2.79 0.44 3.59
CA GLY A 64 1.86 -0.20 4.53
C GLY A 64 0.42 -0.19 4.02
N PHE A 65 -0.04 0.93 3.48
CA PHE A 65 -1.37 1.07 2.89
C PHE A 65 -1.56 0.17 1.65
N LEU A 66 -0.60 0.17 0.72
CA LEU A 66 -0.61 -0.71 -0.46
C LEU A 66 -0.60 -2.19 -0.08
N ALA A 67 0.06 -2.56 1.02
CA ALA A 67 0.01 -3.92 1.54
C ALA A 67 -1.40 -4.30 1.99
N VAL A 68 -2.09 -3.43 2.73
CA VAL A 68 -3.48 -3.65 3.16
C VAL A 68 -4.42 -3.80 1.96
N LEU A 69 -4.34 -2.89 0.98
CA LEU A 69 -5.15 -3.00 -0.24
C LEU A 69 -4.85 -4.30 -1.02
N SER A 70 -3.59 -4.74 -1.04
CA SER A 70 -3.21 -5.99 -1.69
C SER A 70 -3.80 -7.21 -0.97
N ILE A 71 -3.84 -7.20 0.36
CA ILE A 71 -4.51 -8.25 1.16
C ILE A 71 -6.00 -8.31 0.81
N ASP A 72 -6.67 -7.15 0.78
CA ASP A 72 -8.09 -7.04 0.47
C ASP A 72 -8.44 -7.59 -0.92
N LEU A 73 -7.51 -7.47 -1.86
CA LEU A 73 -7.63 -7.99 -3.23
C LEU A 73 -7.11 -9.42 -3.38
N LYS A 74 -6.79 -10.12 -2.27
CA LYS A 74 -6.23 -11.48 -2.24
C LYS A 74 -4.90 -11.63 -2.98
N LYS A 75 -4.12 -10.54 -3.10
CA LYS A 75 -2.79 -10.50 -3.72
C LYS A 75 -1.69 -10.53 -2.64
N THR A 76 -1.58 -11.65 -1.93
CA THR A 76 -0.69 -11.79 -0.76
C THR A 76 0.78 -11.61 -1.10
N SER A 77 1.26 -12.09 -2.25
CA SER A 77 2.64 -11.87 -2.70
C SER A 77 2.97 -10.39 -2.86
N HIS A 78 2.05 -9.59 -3.41
CA HIS A 78 2.23 -8.15 -3.55
C HIS A 78 2.23 -7.46 -2.18
N ALA A 79 1.37 -7.92 -1.27
CA ALA A 79 1.36 -7.42 0.09
C ALA A 79 2.70 -7.65 0.81
N LYS A 80 3.29 -8.85 0.69
CA LYS A 80 4.62 -9.15 1.26
C LYS A 80 5.68 -8.21 0.71
N ILE A 81 5.73 -8.03 -0.61
CA ILE A 81 6.69 -7.14 -1.26
C ILE A 81 6.59 -5.72 -0.69
N HIS A 82 5.38 -5.20 -0.51
CA HIS A 82 5.19 -3.88 0.09
C HIS A 82 5.64 -3.81 1.54
N VAL A 83 5.33 -4.82 2.36
CA VAL A 83 5.79 -4.88 3.76
C VAL A 83 7.31 -4.92 3.85
N TYR A 84 7.99 -5.73 3.05
CA TYR A 84 9.45 -5.78 3.05
C TYR A 84 10.08 -4.46 2.59
N ASN A 85 9.52 -3.81 1.57
CA ASN A 85 9.98 -2.49 1.15
C ASN A 85 9.80 -1.43 2.26
N ALA A 86 8.70 -1.48 3.00
CA ALA A 86 8.50 -0.59 4.16
C ALA A 86 9.52 -0.87 5.27
N LEU A 87 9.73 -2.14 5.63
CA LEU A 87 10.69 -2.53 6.66
C LEU A 87 12.12 -2.07 6.34
N ASN A 88 12.53 -2.18 5.07
CA ASN A 88 13.86 -1.76 4.61
C ASN A 88 14.06 -0.24 4.62
N ARG A 89 12.98 0.55 4.71
CA ARG A 89 13.00 2.01 4.73
C ARG A 89 12.76 2.61 6.12
N LEU A 90 12.62 1.77 7.15
CA LEU A 90 12.45 2.25 8.51
C LEU A 90 13.72 2.96 8.99
N ASP A 91 13.56 4.22 9.40
CA ASP A 91 14.61 4.95 10.10
C ASP A 91 14.56 4.62 11.60
N THR A 92 15.64 4.04 12.12
CA THR A 92 15.78 3.66 13.53
C THR A 92 15.76 4.83 14.49
N ASN A 93 16.03 6.04 14.00
CA ASN A 93 16.05 7.27 14.80
C ASN A 93 14.70 7.99 14.80
N HIS A 94 13.77 7.59 13.92
CA HIS A 94 12.44 8.20 13.85
C HIS A 94 11.60 7.79 15.07
N PHE A 95 10.86 8.73 15.66
CA PHE A 95 10.09 8.49 16.90
C PHE A 95 9.05 7.35 16.76
N SER A 96 8.56 7.10 15.54
CA SER A 96 7.58 6.05 15.22
C SER A 96 8.22 4.69 14.89
N TYR A 97 9.54 4.56 14.88
CA TYR A 97 10.25 3.35 14.43
C TYR A 97 9.68 2.07 15.05
N ALA A 98 9.54 2.06 16.38
CA ALA A 98 9.10 0.88 17.12
C ALA A 98 7.66 0.49 16.75
N SER A 99 6.75 1.47 16.67
CA SER A 99 5.35 1.24 16.30
C SER A 99 5.22 0.78 14.85
N ASP A 100 5.95 1.40 13.93
CA ASP A 100 5.88 1.08 12.51
C ASP A 100 6.43 -0.32 12.24
N LYS A 101 7.55 -0.67 12.87
CA LYS A 101 8.11 -2.02 12.83
C LYS A 101 7.13 -3.05 13.38
N GLN A 102 6.48 -2.76 14.51
CA GLN A 102 5.50 -3.68 15.09
C GLN A 102 4.29 -3.87 14.17
N TYR A 103 3.77 -2.78 13.60
CA TYR A 103 2.67 -2.80 12.65
C TYR A 103 3.00 -3.61 11.39
N LEU A 104 4.16 -3.36 10.77
CA LEU A 104 4.61 -4.08 9.57
C LEU A 104 4.82 -5.58 9.84
N ASN A 105 5.38 -5.94 11.00
CA ASN A 105 5.50 -7.34 11.40
C ASN A 105 4.14 -8.00 11.68
N ALA A 106 3.16 -7.26 12.21
CA ALA A 106 1.80 -7.75 12.36
C ALA A 106 1.13 -8.00 10.99
N LEU A 107 1.32 -7.09 10.02
CA LEU A 107 0.88 -7.31 8.63
C LEU A 107 1.51 -8.56 8.03
N LEU A 108 2.82 -8.75 8.18
CA LEU A 108 3.51 -9.93 7.64
C LEU A 108 2.92 -11.23 8.21
N ARG A 109 2.69 -11.29 9.53
CA ARG A 109 2.05 -12.44 10.18
C ARG A 109 0.63 -12.67 9.67
N LYS A 110 -0.14 -11.60 9.45
CA LYS A 110 -1.49 -11.70 8.86
C LYS A 110 -1.43 -12.29 7.45
N ILE A 111 -0.49 -11.84 6.62
CA ILE A 111 -0.31 -12.37 5.26
C ILE A 111 0.05 -13.86 5.30
N SER A 112 1.02 -14.26 6.13
CA SER A 112 1.42 -15.66 6.25
C SER A 112 0.28 -16.58 6.69
N ARG A 113 -0.63 -16.10 7.56
CA ARG A 113 -1.83 -16.86 7.96
C ARG A 113 -2.84 -17.02 6.83
N ILE A 114 -2.90 -16.07 5.89
CA ILE A 114 -3.78 -16.17 4.71
C ILE A 114 -3.21 -17.17 3.70
N ASP A 115 -1.89 -17.29 3.60
CA ASP A 115 -1.24 -18.25 2.70
C ASP A 115 -1.25 -19.69 3.26
N PHE A 116 -1.24 -19.87 4.59
CA PHE A 116 -1.12 -21.19 5.23
C PHE A 116 -2.18 -22.24 4.81
N PRO A 117 -3.48 -21.89 4.61
CA PRO A 117 -4.49 -22.84 4.13
C PRO A 117 -4.27 -23.34 2.70
N ILE A 118 -3.42 -22.67 1.90
CA ILE A 118 -3.19 -23.03 0.49
C ILE A 118 -2.16 -24.16 0.37
N HIS A 119 -1.24 -24.30 1.32
CA HIS A 119 -0.15 -25.28 1.23
C HIS A 119 -0.50 -26.68 1.77
N GLN A 120 -1.51 -26.82 2.64
CA GLN A 120 -1.91 -28.13 3.17
C GLN A 120 -2.81 -28.95 2.22
N LEU A 121 -3.39 -28.34 1.18
CA LEU A 121 -4.25 -29.04 0.22
C LEU A 121 -3.48 -29.75 -0.91
N ASN A 122 -2.15 -29.59 -0.97
CA ASN A 122 -1.31 -30.15 -2.05
C ASN A 122 -0.43 -31.32 -1.61
N GLU A 123 -0.52 -31.78 -0.37
CA GLU A 123 0.09 -33.05 0.02
C GLU A 123 -0.90 -34.18 -0.30
N PRO A 124 -0.57 -35.11 -1.23
CA PRO A 124 -1.40 -36.27 -1.42
C PRO A 124 -1.38 -37.07 -0.12
N ILE A 125 -2.58 -37.35 0.41
CA ILE A 125 -2.77 -38.31 1.50
C ILE A 125 -2.19 -39.63 0.98
N ALA A 126 -1.00 -40.01 1.46
CA ALA A 126 -0.45 -41.32 1.21
C ALA A 126 -1.37 -42.34 1.90
N ALA A 127 -2.07 -43.12 1.08
CA ALA A 127 -2.88 -44.26 1.51
C ALA A 127 -1.99 -45.46 1.87
#